data_AF-A0A950GGK4-F1
#
_entry.id   AF-A0A950GGK4-F1
#
_cell.length_a   1.000
_cell.length_b   1.000
_cell.length_c   1.000
_cell.angle_alpha   90.00
_cell.angle_beta   90.00
_cell.angle_gamma   90.00
#
_symmetry.space_group_name_H-M   'P 1'
#
loop_
_entity.id
_entity.type
_entity.pdbx_description
1 polymer ?
#
loop_
_entity_poly.entity_id
_entity_poly.type
_entity_poly.pdbx_seq_one_letter_code
_entity_poly.pdbx_strand_id
1 'polypeptide(L)'
;MDPVTLPTDPPEHPILDYAALVSQGIAQLERLTDSSWTDFNAHDPGITLLEAGCYALTDLGYRIFHPLPDLLANGGADAAAGLFTPAQALTGRAVTFDDLRRVALDVKGVKNAWIERVEQPALRLSYDDGPKALSIDTGQPTSSTAVPIKLAGLYRVFIEKSDLEDVDSSSLRRAVARRLHANRNLCEDFEDITVLDPLPIAVLATVEIGETENGEDVLLGILKRVGAYVSPTVGFLSLAQALASGASVDTLFEGPALTRGFIDTASLTAARRRQALHSSDVIREIMAVPGVRAVRSIRLARAGDPAGDAWSLALDAGGAPRLDLNASQISLFKGRLSVAVDKDRVAGAYRAWARTARLFKPLPPAGRDLLAPSGQDRDVAAYTPLQNELPLAYGAGAGALPESAGDARLAQANQLRAYLALLDQLLANQFAQLSHVRNLLSADGDTNASYVSQLVGEVAAEGHGLDPAPILAPRFDASALQEIVEPPGAAGAVRRRNRFLNHLLARFAEAITDDPLATRAAAAADAARLDSRLLDAKR
;
A
#
# COMPACT_ATOMS: atom_id res chain seq x y z
N MET A 1 7.34 -24.57 -22.59
CA MET A 1 5.90 -24.45 -22.31
C MET A 1 5.40 -25.85 -22.16
N ASP A 2 4.98 -26.23 -20.95
CA ASP A 2 4.32 -27.51 -20.76
C ASP A 2 2.99 -27.52 -21.53
N PRO A 3 2.58 -28.65 -22.11
CA PRO A 3 1.32 -28.76 -22.82
C PRO A 3 0.17 -28.48 -21.86
N VAL A 4 -0.75 -27.60 -22.28
CA VAL A 4 -1.99 -27.33 -21.55
C VAL A 4 -2.84 -28.59 -21.64
N THR A 5 -2.94 -29.35 -20.56
CA THR A 5 -3.82 -30.52 -20.45
C THR A 5 -5.10 -30.12 -19.74
N LEU A 6 -6.26 -30.52 -20.29
CA LEU A 6 -7.53 -30.40 -19.60
C LEU A 6 -7.58 -31.43 -18.46
N PRO A 7 -7.86 -31.03 -17.21
CA PRO A 7 -8.09 -31.98 -16.13
C PRO A 7 -9.24 -32.93 -16.47
N THR A 8 -9.07 -34.22 -16.21
CA THR A 8 -10.13 -35.23 -16.36
C THR A 8 -10.82 -35.57 -15.04
N ASP A 9 -10.30 -35.04 -13.93
CA ASP A 9 -10.92 -35.20 -12.61
C ASP A 9 -12.23 -34.40 -12.56
N PRO A 10 -13.23 -34.86 -11.77
CA PRO A 10 -14.46 -34.10 -11.56
C PRO A 10 -14.13 -32.70 -11.01
N PRO A 11 -14.90 -31.68 -11.38
CA PRO A 11 -14.63 -30.33 -10.93
C PRO A 11 -14.78 -30.24 -9.41
N GLU A 12 -13.98 -29.37 -8.79
CA GLU A 12 -13.89 -29.23 -7.33
C GLU A 12 -15.24 -28.87 -6.67
N HIS A 13 -16.09 -28.15 -7.39
CA HIS A 13 -17.38 -27.69 -6.90
C HIS A 13 -18.55 -28.36 -7.63
N PRO A 14 -19.56 -28.91 -6.92
CA PRO A 14 -20.69 -29.59 -7.55
C PRO A 14 -21.48 -28.73 -8.56
N ILE A 15 -21.52 -27.41 -8.37
CA ILE A 15 -22.20 -26.49 -9.30
C ILE A 15 -21.52 -26.42 -10.67
N LEU A 16 -20.26 -26.86 -10.79
CA LEU A 16 -19.54 -26.95 -12.05
C LEU A 16 -19.73 -28.31 -12.74
N ASP A 17 -20.32 -29.29 -12.05
CA ASP A 17 -20.59 -30.61 -12.60
C ASP A 17 -22.04 -30.67 -13.10
N TYR A 18 -22.20 -30.47 -14.41
CA TYR A 18 -23.50 -30.55 -15.07
C TYR A 18 -24.22 -31.87 -14.80
N ALA A 19 -23.52 -33.00 -14.89
CA ALA A 19 -24.13 -34.32 -14.74
C ALA A 19 -24.59 -34.55 -13.29
N ALA A 20 -23.80 -34.09 -12.32
CA ALA A 20 -24.20 -34.12 -10.91
C ALA A 20 -25.43 -33.24 -10.64
N LEU A 21 -25.50 -32.03 -11.24
CA LEU A 21 -26.66 -31.16 -11.10
C LEU A 21 -27.93 -31.76 -11.69
N VAL A 22 -27.85 -32.36 -12.89
CA VAL A 22 -28.99 -33.05 -13.51
C VAL A 22 -29.45 -34.22 -12.63
N SER A 23 -28.51 -35.04 -12.16
CA SER A 23 -28.83 -36.18 -11.27
C SER A 23 -29.51 -35.72 -9.98
N GLN A 24 -29.03 -34.64 -9.38
CA GLN A 24 -29.63 -34.03 -8.20
C GLN A 24 -31.02 -33.46 -8.50
N GLY A 25 -31.20 -32.83 -9.66
CA GLY A 25 -32.48 -32.30 -10.12
C GLY A 25 -33.53 -33.40 -10.29
N ILE A 26 -33.17 -34.51 -10.94
CA ILE A 26 -34.05 -35.68 -11.12
C ILE A 26 -34.43 -36.25 -9.75
N ALA A 27 -33.47 -36.45 -8.85
CA ALA A 27 -33.76 -36.93 -7.49
C ALA A 27 -34.70 -36.00 -6.71
N GLN A 28 -34.63 -34.68 -6.94
CA GLN A 28 -35.58 -33.73 -6.35
C GLN A 28 -36.97 -33.85 -6.98
N LEU A 29 -37.06 -34.04 -8.29
CA LEU A 29 -38.34 -34.27 -8.97
C LEU A 29 -39.01 -35.54 -8.44
N GLU A 30 -38.30 -36.67 -8.41
CA GLU A 30 -38.79 -37.95 -7.86
C GLU A 30 -39.38 -37.80 -6.45
N ARG A 31 -38.74 -36.98 -5.60
CA ARG A 31 -39.20 -36.71 -4.23
C ARG A 31 -40.43 -35.81 -4.17
N LEU A 32 -40.61 -34.91 -5.14
CA LEU A 32 -41.67 -33.91 -5.13
C LEU A 32 -42.93 -34.36 -5.90
N THR A 33 -42.79 -35.26 -6.87
CA THR A 33 -43.88 -35.61 -7.80
C THR A 33 -44.58 -36.91 -7.46
N ASP A 34 -44.12 -37.67 -6.45
CA ASP A 34 -44.65 -38.97 -6.04
C ASP A 34 -45.03 -39.86 -7.25
N SER A 35 -46.33 -40.05 -7.52
CA SER A 35 -46.85 -40.87 -8.63
C SER A 35 -47.43 -40.05 -9.79
N SER A 36 -47.38 -38.71 -9.72
CA SER A 36 -47.96 -37.81 -10.73
C SER A 36 -47.07 -37.61 -11.97
N TRP A 37 -45.76 -37.76 -11.81
CA TRP A 37 -44.78 -37.73 -12.90
C TRP A 37 -43.74 -38.82 -12.65
N THR A 38 -43.71 -39.83 -13.53
CA THR A 38 -42.92 -41.06 -13.36
C THR A 38 -41.92 -41.30 -14.50
N ASP A 39 -41.94 -40.48 -15.56
CA ASP A 39 -41.06 -40.59 -16.71
C ASP A 39 -39.96 -39.52 -16.64
N PHE A 40 -38.75 -39.92 -16.26
CA PHE A 40 -37.58 -39.04 -16.13
C PHE A 40 -36.57 -39.26 -17.27
N ASN A 41 -37.02 -39.71 -18.43
CA ASN A 41 -36.15 -39.94 -19.59
C ASN A 41 -35.93 -38.65 -20.41
N ALA A 42 -34.85 -38.64 -21.20
CA ALA A 42 -34.43 -37.47 -22.01
C ALA A 42 -35.44 -36.99 -23.07
N HIS A 43 -36.48 -37.77 -23.37
CA HIS A 43 -37.52 -37.37 -24.32
C HIS A 43 -38.66 -36.59 -23.66
N ASP A 44 -38.75 -36.59 -22.33
CA ASP A 44 -39.73 -35.83 -21.57
C ASP A 44 -39.36 -34.33 -21.60
N PRO A 45 -40.27 -33.44 -22.03
CA PRO A 45 -40.00 -32.02 -22.08
C PRO A 45 -39.59 -31.40 -20.75
N GLY A 46 -40.15 -31.84 -19.62
CA GLY A 46 -39.79 -31.35 -18.30
C GLY A 46 -38.34 -31.67 -17.93
N ILE A 47 -37.81 -32.81 -18.40
CA ILE A 47 -36.38 -33.14 -18.24
C ILE A 47 -35.51 -32.24 -19.08
N THR A 48 -35.90 -31.94 -20.32
CA THR A 48 -35.14 -30.99 -21.15
C THR A 48 -35.12 -29.57 -20.55
N LEU A 49 -36.20 -29.16 -19.85
CA LEU A 49 -36.22 -27.89 -19.13
C LEU A 49 -35.31 -27.91 -17.90
N LEU A 50 -35.28 -29.03 -17.17
CA LEU A 50 -34.36 -29.23 -16.04
C LEU A 50 -32.90 -29.14 -16.52
N GLU A 51 -32.58 -29.83 -17.60
CA GLU A 51 -31.24 -29.82 -18.23
C GLU A 51 -30.81 -28.40 -18.61
N ALA A 52 -31.68 -27.63 -19.28
CA ALA A 52 -31.40 -26.22 -19.58
C ALA A 52 -31.14 -25.39 -18.31
N GLY A 53 -31.95 -25.60 -17.26
CA GLY A 53 -31.75 -24.96 -15.96
C GLY A 53 -30.41 -25.34 -15.31
N CYS A 54 -30.04 -26.61 -15.35
CA CYS A 54 -28.76 -27.11 -14.86
C CYS A 54 -27.60 -26.50 -15.64
N TYR A 55 -27.72 -26.33 -16.95
CA TYR A 55 -26.70 -25.65 -17.77
C TYR A 55 -26.52 -24.19 -17.35
N ALA A 56 -27.60 -23.43 -17.17
CA ALA A 56 -27.51 -22.06 -16.69
C ALA A 56 -26.90 -21.95 -15.28
N LEU A 57 -27.17 -22.92 -14.39
CA LEU A 57 -26.53 -23.01 -13.08
C LEU A 57 -25.02 -23.32 -13.20
N THR A 58 -24.60 -24.15 -14.16
CA THR A 58 -23.17 -24.38 -14.40
C THR A 58 -22.44 -23.14 -14.91
N ASP A 59 -23.09 -22.32 -15.76
CA ASP A 59 -22.53 -21.03 -16.19
C ASP A 59 -22.41 -20.06 -15.01
N LEU A 60 -23.46 -19.92 -14.19
CA LEU A 60 -23.38 -19.11 -12.98
C LEU A 60 -22.25 -19.58 -12.05
N GLY A 61 -22.14 -20.90 -11.85
CA GLY A 61 -21.05 -21.52 -11.10
C GLY A 61 -19.68 -21.16 -11.67
N TYR A 62 -19.50 -21.32 -12.98
CA TYR A 62 -18.26 -20.98 -13.68
C TYR A 62 -17.83 -19.52 -13.43
N ARG A 63 -18.78 -18.58 -13.47
CA ARG A 63 -18.49 -17.16 -13.25
C ARG A 63 -18.22 -16.82 -11.78
N ILE A 64 -18.89 -17.47 -10.82
CA ILE A 64 -18.62 -17.31 -9.38
C ILE A 64 -17.16 -17.62 -9.04
N PHE A 65 -16.56 -18.59 -9.74
CA PHE A 65 -15.18 -19.03 -9.49
C PHE A 65 -14.12 -18.30 -10.33
N HIS A 66 -14.47 -17.18 -10.98
CA HIS A 66 -13.46 -16.30 -11.55
C HIS A 66 -12.52 -15.74 -10.45
N PRO A 67 -11.26 -15.40 -10.80
CA PRO A 67 -10.34 -14.76 -9.86
C PRO A 67 -10.99 -13.53 -9.22
N LEU A 68 -10.82 -13.36 -7.90
CA LEU A 68 -11.42 -12.25 -7.18
C LEU A 68 -11.12 -10.86 -7.80
N PRO A 69 -9.90 -10.56 -8.30
CA PRO A 69 -9.65 -9.29 -8.99
C PRO A 69 -10.59 -9.07 -10.18
N ASP A 70 -10.92 -10.13 -10.93
CA ASP A 70 -11.80 -10.05 -12.10
C ASP A 70 -13.25 -9.78 -11.68
N LEU A 71 -13.71 -10.43 -10.61
CA LEU A 71 -15.03 -10.16 -10.02
C LEU A 71 -15.18 -8.71 -9.52
N LEU A 72 -14.07 -8.10 -9.08
CA LEU A 72 -14.05 -6.72 -8.61
C LEU A 72 -13.81 -5.70 -9.74
N ALA A 73 -13.42 -6.13 -10.94
CA ALA A 73 -13.13 -5.27 -12.09
C ALA A 73 -14.34 -4.96 -12.98
N ASN A 74 -15.53 -5.42 -12.60
CA ASN A 74 -16.78 -5.25 -13.35
C ASN A 74 -17.01 -3.78 -13.80
N GLY A 75 -17.38 -3.59 -15.07
CA GLY A 75 -17.58 -2.28 -15.69
C GLY A 75 -16.28 -1.53 -16.02
N GLY A 76 -15.18 -2.26 -16.24
CA GLY A 76 -13.85 -1.70 -16.51
C GLY A 76 -13.22 -0.95 -15.34
N ALA A 77 -13.67 -1.23 -14.12
CA ALA A 77 -13.25 -0.49 -12.95
C ALA A 77 -11.99 -1.05 -12.28
N ASP A 78 -11.35 -0.24 -11.45
CA ASP A 78 -10.20 -0.69 -10.66
C ASP A 78 -10.66 -1.70 -9.58
N ALA A 79 -10.20 -2.94 -9.71
CA ALA A 79 -10.45 -4.04 -8.76
C ALA A 79 -9.97 -3.72 -7.34
N ALA A 80 -9.00 -2.81 -7.21
CA ALA A 80 -8.46 -2.36 -5.93
C ALA A 80 -9.26 -1.20 -5.32
N ALA A 81 -10.23 -0.62 -6.04
CA ALA A 81 -11.00 0.52 -5.54
C ALA A 81 -11.70 0.17 -4.22
N GLY A 82 -11.47 0.99 -3.19
CA GLY A 82 -12.00 0.79 -1.84
C GLY A 82 -11.21 -0.19 -0.97
N LEU A 83 -10.10 -0.76 -1.46
CA LEU A 83 -9.15 -1.55 -0.67
C LEU A 83 -7.92 -0.70 -0.34
N PHE A 84 -7.46 -0.80 0.91
CA PHE A 84 -6.24 -0.12 1.34
C PHE A 84 -5.02 -0.95 0.99
N THR A 85 -4.02 -0.33 0.37
CA THR A 85 -2.70 -0.94 0.20
C THR A 85 -1.95 -0.98 1.54
N PRO A 86 -0.90 -1.81 1.67
CA PRO A 86 -0.06 -1.80 2.87
C PRO A 86 0.52 -0.43 3.19
N ALA A 87 0.95 0.36 2.18
CA ALA A 87 1.42 1.72 2.46
C ALA A 87 0.32 2.63 3.03
N GLN A 88 -0.95 2.43 2.66
CA GLN A 88 -2.06 3.22 3.19
C GLN A 88 -2.51 2.74 4.58
N ALA A 89 -2.50 1.42 4.82
CA ALA A 89 -3.04 0.83 6.04
C ALA A 89 -2.02 0.74 7.19
N LEU A 90 -0.75 0.48 6.88
CA LEU A 90 0.27 0.15 7.88
C LEU A 90 1.20 1.33 8.22
N THR A 91 1.33 2.32 7.32
CA THR A 91 2.18 3.48 7.62
C THR A 91 1.55 4.39 8.66
N GLY A 92 2.37 4.81 9.62
CA GLY A 92 1.98 5.65 10.73
C GLY A 92 2.42 7.12 10.57
N ARG A 93 2.08 7.93 11.57
CA ARG A 93 2.65 9.28 11.73
C ARG A 93 4.02 9.19 12.39
N ALA A 94 4.86 10.20 12.17
CA ALA A 94 6.19 10.22 12.78
C ALA A 94 6.14 10.64 14.26
N VAL A 95 6.09 9.65 15.14
CA VAL A 95 5.93 9.86 16.59
C VAL A 95 7.20 9.63 17.39
N THR A 96 8.19 8.93 16.83
CA THR A 96 9.50 8.73 17.47
C THR A 96 10.58 9.67 16.90
N PHE A 97 11.70 9.81 17.62
CA PHE A 97 12.87 10.52 17.10
C PHE A 97 13.40 9.91 15.80
N ASP A 98 13.38 8.58 15.71
CA ASP A 98 13.79 7.89 14.49
C ASP A 98 12.81 8.18 13.35
N ASP A 99 11.51 8.23 13.60
CA ASP A 99 10.55 8.60 12.55
C ASP A 99 10.72 10.03 12.06
N LEU A 100 10.88 10.99 12.97
CA LEU A 100 11.17 12.39 12.59
C LEU A 100 12.48 12.48 11.81
N ARG A 101 13.48 11.68 12.18
CA ARG A 101 14.73 11.55 11.44
C ARG A 101 14.50 10.96 10.04
N ARG A 102 13.70 9.89 9.90
CA ARG A 102 13.30 9.30 8.61
C ARG A 102 12.63 10.34 7.70
N VAL A 103 11.72 11.14 8.27
CA VAL A 103 11.03 12.24 7.57
C VAL A 103 12.01 13.29 7.05
N ALA A 104 13.00 13.69 7.86
CA ALA A 104 14.03 14.64 7.45
C ALA A 104 14.96 14.06 6.36
N LEU A 105 15.35 12.78 6.49
CA LEU A 105 16.19 12.07 5.51
C LEU A 105 15.52 11.95 4.13
N ASP A 106 14.19 11.90 4.07
CA ASP A 106 13.42 11.84 2.82
C ASP A 106 13.31 13.20 2.08
N VAL A 107 14.05 14.23 2.52
CA VAL A 107 14.18 15.53 1.83
C VAL A 107 15.41 15.56 0.91
N LYS A 108 15.25 16.06 -0.31
CA LYS A 108 16.33 16.07 -1.32
C LYS A 108 17.49 16.93 -0.83
N GLY A 109 18.73 16.47 -1.00
CA GLY A 109 19.91 17.16 -0.51
C GLY A 109 20.23 16.91 0.97
N VAL A 110 19.42 16.16 1.71
CA VAL A 110 19.77 15.67 3.06
C VAL A 110 20.54 14.37 2.91
N LYS A 111 21.78 14.35 3.40
CA LYS A 111 22.59 13.13 3.50
C LYS A 111 22.37 12.42 4.83
N ASN A 112 22.30 13.20 5.91
CA ASN A 112 21.97 12.71 7.24
C ASN A 112 21.23 13.79 8.03
N ALA A 113 20.51 13.38 9.07
CA ALA A 113 19.87 14.28 10.01
C ALA A 113 19.90 13.67 11.41
N TRP A 114 19.87 14.52 12.44
CA TRP A 114 19.76 14.08 13.83
C TRP A 114 18.71 14.93 14.54
N ILE A 115 17.85 14.26 15.29
CA ILE A 115 16.81 14.87 16.11
C ILE A 115 17.22 14.68 17.57
N GLU A 116 17.38 15.76 18.30
CA GLU A 116 17.85 15.76 19.69
C GLU A 116 16.84 16.49 20.58
N ARG A 117 16.61 15.97 21.79
CA ARG A 117 15.77 16.64 22.80
C ARG A 117 16.49 17.87 23.34
N VAL A 118 15.76 18.97 23.46
CA VAL A 118 16.25 20.19 24.11
C VAL A 118 16.10 20.04 25.62
N GLU A 119 17.22 19.88 26.32
CA GLU A 119 17.23 19.84 27.79
C GLU A 119 17.20 21.23 28.42
N GLN A 120 17.75 22.23 27.72
CA GLN A 120 17.83 23.62 28.16
C GLN A 120 17.31 24.54 27.04
N PRO A 121 16.02 24.86 27.06
CA PRO A 121 15.41 25.76 26.08
C PRO A 121 16.02 27.16 26.11
N ALA A 122 16.11 27.78 24.94
CA ALA A 122 16.55 29.16 24.80
C ALA A 122 15.56 30.13 25.47
N LEU A 123 14.26 29.83 25.35
CA LEU A 123 13.22 30.55 26.07
C LEU A 123 13.13 30.05 27.52
N ARG A 124 13.53 30.91 28.46
CA ARG A 124 13.43 30.65 29.89
C ARG A 124 12.16 31.29 30.44
N LEU A 125 11.33 30.48 31.07
CA LEU A 125 10.08 30.94 31.69
C LEU A 125 10.17 30.77 33.21
N SER A 126 9.50 31.66 33.93
CA SER A 126 9.27 31.53 35.36
C SER A 126 7.80 31.74 35.68
N TYR A 127 7.30 31.03 36.70
CA TYR A 127 6.00 31.27 37.30
C TYR A 127 6.18 31.86 38.69
N ASP A 128 5.50 32.97 38.94
CA ASP A 128 5.45 33.59 40.26
C ASP A 128 4.10 33.31 40.91
N ASP A 129 4.13 32.64 42.07
CA ASP A 129 2.92 32.22 42.79
C ASP A 129 2.19 33.40 43.45
N GLY A 130 2.91 34.47 43.81
CA GLY A 130 2.32 35.66 44.41
C GLY A 130 1.30 36.35 43.48
N PRO A 131 1.73 36.85 42.31
CA PRO A 131 0.84 37.45 41.32
C PRO A 131 0.14 36.41 40.42
N LYS A 132 0.46 35.12 40.55
CA LYS A 132 -0.03 34.03 39.68
C LYS A 132 0.22 34.29 38.20
N ALA A 133 1.44 34.74 37.89
CA ALA A 133 1.80 35.20 36.55
C ALA A 133 2.97 34.39 35.97
N LEU A 134 2.90 34.16 34.66
CA LEU A 134 4.00 33.66 33.84
C LEU A 134 4.81 34.84 33.32
N SER A 135 6.14 34.76 33.43
CA SER A 135 7.07 35.74 32.89
C SER A 135 8.19 35.08 32.11
N ILE A 136 8.69 35.79 31.11
CA ILE A 136 9.92 35.43 30.41
C ILE A 136 11.08 35.93 31.26
N ASP A 137 12.02 35.04 31.59
CA ASP A 137 13.24 35.42 32.30
C ASP A 137 14.13 36.24 31.36
N THR A 138 14.27 37.52 31.67
CA THR A 138 15.10 38.49 30.93
C THR A 138 16.47 38.71 31.61
N GLY A 139 16.80 37.94 32.65
CA GLY A 139 18.01 38.12 33.45
C GLY A 139 17.94 39.25 34.48
N GLN A 140 16.78 39.89 34.64
CA GLN A 140 16.51 40.82 35.75
C GLN A 140 16.08 40.03 37.00
N PRO A 141 16.40 40.51 38.22
CA PRO A 141 16.02 39.81 39.44
C PRO A 141 14.49 39.67 39.51
N THR A 142 14.03 38.44 39.39
CA THR A 142 12.64 38.05 39.61
C THR A 142 12.32 38.09 41.10
N SER A 143 11.04 38.26 41.44
CA SER A 143 10.52 38.12 42.81
C SER A 143 11.10 36.89 43.51
N SER A 144 11.28 36.96 44.84
CA SER A 144 11.76 35.81 45.65
C SER A 144 10.85 34.59 45.60
N THR A 145 9.62 34.75 45.08
CA THR A 145 8.60 33.70 44.91
C THR A 145 8.56 33.09 43.50
N ALA A 146 9.39 33.57 42.58
CA ALA A 146 9.42 33.07 41.21
C ALA A 146 10.18 31.73 41.10
N VAL A 147 9.59 30.76 40.41
CA VAL A 147 10.14 29.42 40.18
C VAL A 147 10.34 29.19 38.67
N PRO A 148 11.49 28.66 38.23
CA PRO A 148 11.73 28.39 36.82
C PRO A 148 10.85 27.25 36.27
N ILE A 149 10.40 27.41 35.04
CA ILE A 149 9.63 26.39 34.29
C ILE A 149 10.53 25.79 33.21
N LYS A 150 10.65 24.46 33.23
CA LYS A 150 11.29 23.70 32.16
C LYS A 150 10.27 23.36 31.07
N LEU A 151 10.36 24.01 29.92
CA LEU A 151 9.58 23.63 28.74
C LEU A 151 10.02 22.24 28.25
N ALA A 152 9.05 21.36 28.05
CA ALA A 152 9.24 20.03 27.47
C ALA A 152 8.73 19.99 26.02
N GLY A 153 9.06 18.93 25.29
CA GLY A 153 8.58 18.73 23.92
C GLY A 153 9.32 19.55 22.85
N LEU A 154 10.43 20.21 23.19
CA LEU A 154 11.24 20.96 22.24
C LEU A 154 12.39 20.10 21.68
N TYR A 155 12.59 20.19 20.37
CA TYR A 155 13.62 19.44 19.63
C TYR A 155 14.56 20.34 18.84
N ARG A 156 15.81 19.89 18.71
CA ARG A 156 16.80 20.45 17.78
C ARG A 156 17.06 19.48 16.65
N VAL A 157 17.19 20.03 15.45
CA VAL A 157 17.41 19.29 14.23
C VAL A 157 18.74 19.72 13.61
N PHE A 158 19.65 18.77 13.45
CA PHE A 158 20.92 18.99 12.75
C PHE A 158 20.85 18.29 11.39
N ILE A 159 21.16 19.02 10.32
CA ILE A 159 21.10 18.53 8.94
C ILE A 159 22.51 18.47 8.37
N GLU A 160 22.94 17.28 7.98
CA GLU A 160 24.10 17.10 7.12
C GLU A 160 23.66 17.17 5.65
N LYS A 161 24.05 18.25 4.97
CA LYS A 161 23.77 18.47 3.55
C LYS A 161 24.60 17.52 2.66
N SER A 162 24.04 17.00 1.58
CA SER A 162 24.80 16.24 0.57
C SER A 162 25.81 17.13 -0.17
N ASP A 163 27.03 16.63 -0.39
CA ASP A 163 28.05 17.20 -1.29
C ASP A 163 27.84 16.82 -2.76
N LEU A 164 26.93 15.89 -3.03
CA LEU A 164 26.68 15.34 -4.36
C LEU A 164 25.50 16.02 -5.07
N GLU A 165 24.74 16.83 -4.33
CA GLU A 165 23.59 17.57 -4.84
C GLU A 165 23.78 19.06 -4.60
N ASP A 166 23.60 19.85 -5.67
CA ASP A 166 23.65 21.30 -5.58
C ASP A 166 22.31 21.85 -5.06
N VAL A 167 22.19 21.94 -3.73
CA VAL A 167 21.01 22.47 -3.04
C VAL A 167 21.44 23.55 -2.08
N ASP A 168 20.94 24.77 -2.26
CA ASP A 168 21.20 25.88 -1.33
C ASP A 168 20.80 25.53 0.12
N SER A 169 21.63 25.90 1.11
CA SER A 169 21.43 25.56 2.52
C SER A 169 20.14 26.19 3.09
N SER A 170 19.80 27.42 2.68
CA SER A 170 18.57 28.07 3.15
C SER A 170 17.32 27.36 2.62
N SER A 171 17.39 26.90 1.37
CA SER A 171 16.31 26.17 0.70
C SER A 171 16.16 24.75 1.25
N LEU A 172 17.27 24.07 1.55
CA LEU A 172 17.30 22.79 2.23
C LEU A 172 16.65 22.87 3.62
N ARG A 173 17.07 23.84 4.43
CA ARG A 173 16.51 24.10 5.76
C ARG A 173 15.00 24.29 5.71
N ARG A 174 14.51 25.12 4.78
CA ARG A 174 13.06 25.36 4.58
C ARG A 174 12.31 24.11 4.12
N ALA A 175 12.93 23.26 3.29
CA ALA A 175 12.30 22.01 2.85
C ALA A 175 12.18 21.01 4.01
N VAL A 176 13.23 20.85 4.81
CA VAL A 176 13.21 20.01 6.02
C VAL A 176 12.21 20.54 7.04
N ALA A 177 12.21 21.85 7.32
CA ALA A 177 11.27 22.46 8.24
C ALA A 177 9.80 22.20 7.84
N ARG A 178 9.45 22.41 6.56
CA ARG A 178 8.09 22.12 6.07
C ARG A 178 7.69 20.67 6.29
N ARG A 179 8.59 19.74 6.00
CA ARG A 179 8.28 18.30 6.10
C ARG A 179 8.15 17.84 7.55
N LEU A 180 8.99 18.36 8.45
CA LEU A 180 8.90 18.10 9.88
C LEU A 180 7.66 18.72 10.51
N HIS A 181 7.31 19.97 10.19
CA HIS A 181 6.11 20.61 10.75
C HIS A 181 4.81 19.95 10.27
N ALA A 182 4.79 19.34 9.09
CA ALA A 182 3.67 18.50 8.64
C ALA A 182 3.51 17.19 9.45
N ASN A 183 4.50 16.87 10.30
CA ASN A 183 4.52 15.73 11.22
C ASN A 183 4.75 16.18 12.68
N ARG A 184 4.42 17.43 13.01
CA ARG A 184 4.54 17.96 14.39
C ARG A 184 3.48 17.33 15.27
N ASN A 185 3.90 16.63 16.33
CA ASN A 185 2.98 16.00 17.27
C ASN A 185 2.34 17.02 18.22
N LEU A 186 1.36 16.54 18.99
CA LEU A 186 0.68 17.33 20.01
C LEU A 186 1.69 17.76 21.09
N CYS A 187 1.68 19.05 21.45
CA CYS A 187 2.55 19.64 22.48
C CYS A 187 4.07 19.50 22.22
N GLU A 188 4.48 19.25 20.98
CA GLU A 188 5.89 19.20 20.58
C GLU A 188 6.23 20.30 19.57
N ASP A 189 7.47 20.78 19.57
CA ASP A 189 7.93 21.80 18.62
C ASP A 189 9.44 21.71 18.31
N PHE A 190 9.86 22.36 17.23
CA PHE A 190 11.26 22.44 16.83
C PHE A 190 11.84 23.80 17.23
N GLU A 191 12.70 23.82 18.26
CA GLU A 191 13.38 25.03 18.72
C GLU A 191 14.35 25.57 17.65
N ASP A 192 15.12 24.66 17.03
CA ASP A 192 16.06 25.02 15.98
C ASP A 192 16.23 23.92 14.94
N ILE A 193 16.44 24.36 13.69
CA ILE A 193 16.74 23.52 12.54
C ILE A 193 17.96 24.11 11.84
N THR A 194 19.09 23.46 12.03
CA THR A 194 20.41 23.94 11.61
C THR A 194 21.03 23.02 10.57
N VAL A 195 21.48 23.62 9.46
CA VAL A 195 22.32 22.94 8.47
C VAL A 195 23.77 23.07 8.92
N LEU A 196 24.43 21.93 9.11
CA LEU A 196 25.81 21.87 9.59
C LEU A 196 26.79 22.34 8.52
N ASP A 197 27.84 23.03 8.95
CA ASP A 197 28.91 23.49 8.07
C ASP A 197 29.81 22.31 7.66
N PRO A 198 30.27 22.23 6.40
CA PRO A 198 31.22 21.20 5.99
C PRO A 198 32.52 21.29 6.81
N LEU A 199 32.91 20.19 7.43
CA LEU A 199 34.16 20.05 8.17
C LEU A 199 35.09 19.09 7.41
N PRO A 200 35.98 19.60 6.55
CA PRO A 200 36.87 18.76 5.74
C PRO A 200 37.95 18.10 6.62
N ILE A 201 38.04 16.77 6.53
CA ILE A 201 38.94 15.89 7.28
C ILE A 201 39.94 15.28 6.30
N ALA A 202 41.23 15.48 6.58
CA ALA A 202 42.33 14.86 5.85
C ALA A 202 42.85 13.62 6.59
N VAL A 203 43.15 12.56 5.84
CA VAL A 203 43.82 11.37 6.36
C VAL A 203 45.24 11.30 5.81
N LEU A 204 46.22 11.36 6.70
CA LEU A 204 47.64 11.25 6.39
C LEU A 204 48.10 9.88 6.86
N ALA A 205 48.38 8.95 5.96
CA ALA A 205 48.68 7.57 6.32
C ALA A 205 49.75 6.93 5.44
N THR A 206 50.49 6.00 6.04
CA THR A 206 51.40 5.10 5.32
C THR A 206 50.90 3.67 5.50
N VAL A 207 50.58 2.99 4.39
CA VAL A 207 49.94 1.68 4.39
C VAL A 207 50.79 0.68 3.62
N GLU A 208 50.97 -0.51 4.18
CA GLU A 208 51.63 -1.63 3.54
C GLU A 208 50.57 -2.56 2.92
N ILE A 209 50.79 -2.94 1.65
CA ILE A 209 49.88 -3.77 0.87
C ILE A 209 50.53 -5.07 0.43
N GLY A 210 49.73 -6.05 0.02
CA GLY A 210 50.20 -7.31 -0.54
C GLY A 210 51.01 -7.13 -1.82
N GLU A 211 51.95 -8.05 -2.06
CA GLU A 211 52.88 -7.95 -3.19
C GLU A 211 52.20 -8.01 -4.56
N THR A 212 51.10 -8.76 -4.66
CA THR A 212 50.32 -8.97 -5.90
C THR A 212 49.20 -7.94 -6.09
N GLU A 213 48.93 -7.09 -5.09
CA GLU A 213 47.78 -6.20 -5.11
C GLU A 213 47.95 -5.02 -6.07
N ASN A 214 46.85 -4.57 -6.68
CA ASN A 214 46.81 -3.33 -7.43
C ASN A 214 46.68 -2.14 -6.47
N GLY A 215 47.66 -1.23 -6.48
CA GLY A 215 47.70 -0.10 -5.54
C GLY A 215 46.51 0.85 -5.66
N GLU A 216 45.96 1.03 -6.86
CA GLU A 216 44.82 1.92 -7.07
C GLU A 216 43.51 1.34 -6.58
N ASP A 217 43.30 0.04 -6.77
CA ASP A 217 42.12 -0.66 -6.25
C ASP A 217 42.13 -0.65 -4.71
N VAL A 218 43.29 -0.91 -4.10
CA VAL A 218 43.45 -0.83 -2.65
C VAL A 218 43.24 0.60 -2.14
N LEU A 219 43.83 1.61 -2.79
CA LEU A 219 43.62 3.01 -2.40
C LEU A 219 42.14 3.41 -2.51
N LEU A 220 41.46 3.02 -3.59
CA LEU A 220 40.04 3.26 -3.76
C LEU A 220 39.22 2.57 -2.65
N GLY A 221 39.55 1.32 -2.31
CA GLY A 221 38.94 0.59 -1.20
C GLY A 221 39.11 1.29 0.15
N ILE A 222 40.31 1.80 0.42
CA ILE A 222 40.62 2.60 1.61
C ILE A 222 39.75 3.86 1.64
N LEU A 223 39.72 4.66 0.57
CA LEU A 223 38.94 5.89 0.52
C LEU A 223 37.44 5.64 0.72
N LYS A 224 36.90 4.54 0.14
CA LYS A 224 35.50 4.13 0.31
C LYS A 224 35.16 3.86 1.78
N ARG A 225 35.95 3.01 2.45
CA ARG A 225 35.73 2.65 3.86
C ARG A 225 35.94 3.83 4.80
N VAL A 226 37.07 4.54 4.67
CA VAL A 226 37.38 5.72 5.49
C VAL A 226 36.32 6.79 5.29
N GLY A 227 35.91 7.07 4.04
CA GLY A 227 34.86 8.04 3.76
C GLY A 227 33.50 7.66 4.36
N ALA A 228 33.14 6.38 4.33
CA ALA A 228 31.91 5.88 4.97
C ALA A 228 31.97 5.93 6.50
N TYR A 229 33.15 5.74 7.10
CA TYR A 229 33.34 5.88 8.53
C TYR A 229 33.28 7.34 8.98
N VAL A 230 34.04 8.23 8.32
CA VAL A 230 34.10 9.67 8.63
C VAL A 230 32.72 10.29 8.51
N SER A 231 31.97 9.91 7.48
CA SER A 231 30.74 10.59 7.07
C SER A 231 29.70 9.57 6.57
N PRO A 232 29.09 8.81 7.50
CA PRO A 232 28.19 7.71 7.17
C PRO A 232 26.96 8.22 6.43
N THR A 233 26.49 7.42 5.47
CA THR A 233 25.28 7.72 4.68
C THR A 233 24.17 6.78 5.14
N VAL A 234 22.97 7.31 5.36
CA VAL A 234 21.80 6.48 5.61
C VAL A 234 21.24 6.01 4.27
N GLY A 235 21.15 4.70 4.10
CA GLY A 235 20.71 4.06 2.86
C GLY A 235 19.20 3.98 2.73
N PHE A 236 18.73 3.94 1.48
CA PHE A 236 17.36 3.58 1.15
C PHE A 236 17.34 2.29 0.33
N LEU A 237 16.31 1.48 0.56
CA LEU A 237 15.99 0.24 -0.12
C LEU A 237 14.73 0.43 -0.95
N SER A 238 14.69 -0.14 -2.16
CA SER A 238 13.42 -0.37 -2.84
C SER A 238 12.61 -1.46 -2.12
N LEU A 239 11.31 -1.54 -2.42
CA LEU A 239 10.46 -2.62 -1.90
C LEU A 239 11.06 -4.01 -2.16
N ALA A 240 11.54 -4.26 -3.38
CA ALA A 240 12.15 -5.54 -3.73
C ALA A 240 13.40 -5.85 -2.89
N GLN A 241 14.25 -4.84 -2.64
CA GLN A 241 15.44 -5.01 -1.80
C GLN A 241 15.09 -5.26 -0.33
N ALA A 242 14.07 -4.57 0.18
CA ALA A 242 13.63 -4.73 1.57
C ALA A 242 12.93 -6.07 1.82
N LEU A 243 12.14 -6.56 0.86
CA LEU A 243 11.58 -7.92 0.95
C LEU A 243 12.67 -8.99 0.86
N ALA A 244 13.69 -8.77 0.01
CA ALA A 244 14.82 -9.69 -0.11
C ALA A 244 15.70 -9.76 1.14
N SER A 245 15.68 -8.73 2.01
CA SER A 245 16.37 -8.79 3.32
C SER A 245 15.63 -9.63 4.37
N GLY A 246 14.45 -10.19 4.03
CA GLY A 246 13.65 -11.04 4.91
C GLY A 246 12.82 -10.29 5.94
N ALA A 247 12.67 -8.97 5.80
CA ALA A 247 11.79 -8.19 6.67
C ALA A 247 10.33 -8.51 6.35
N SER A 248 9.49 -8.64 7.39
CA SER A 248 8.05 -8.81 7.21
C SER A 248 7.41 -7.50 6.74
N VAL A 249 6.25 -7.59 6.08
CA VAL A 249 5.54 -6.43 5.51
C VAL A 249 5.16 -5.44 6.61
N ASP A 250 4.64 -5.90 7.74
CA ASP A 250 4.29 -5.07 8.89
C ASP A 250 5.49 -4.27 9.42
N THR A 251 6.66 -4.91 9.57
CA THR A 251 7.87 -4.21 10.02
C THR A 251 8.38 -3.22 8.98
N LEU A 252 8.21 -3.53 7.68
CA LEU A 252 8.70 -2.69 6.60
C LEU A 252 7.92 -1.37 6.47
N PHE A 253 6.60 -1.42 6.67
CA PHE A 253 5.73 -0.25 6.58
C PHE A 253 5.58 0.50 7.91
N GLU A 254 6.27 0.08 8.97
CA GLU A 254 6.27 0.76 10.26
C GLU A 254 6.82 2.18 10.16
N GLY A 255 6.09 3.13 10.75
CA GLY A 255 6.45 4.55 10.76
C GLY A 255 6.01 5.31 9.49
N PRO A 256 6.62 6.47 9.19
CA PRO A 256 6.10 7.40 8.20
C PRO A 256 6.31 6.94 6.77
N ALA A 257 5.31 7.16 5.91
CA ALA A 257 5.43 6.94 4.48
C ALA A 257 6.49 7.85 3.83
N LEU A 258 7.49 7.23 3.17
CA LEU A 258 8.60 7.92 2.53
C LEU A 258 8.51 7.84 1.00
N THR A 259 9.17 8.77 0.31
CA THR A 259 9.17 8.85 -1.16
C THR A 259 10.34 8.13 -1.81
N ARG A 260 11.47 7.95 -1.10
CA ARG A 260 12.67 7.28 -1.61
C ARG A 260 12.74 5.77 -1.33
N GLY A 261 11.64 5.18 -0.87
CA GLY A 261 11.60 3.79 -0.44
C GLY A 261 11.79 3.67 1.07
N PHE A 262 12.42 2.59 1.51
CA PHE A 262 12.52 2.22 2.92
C PHE A 262 13.91 2.50 3.45
N ILE A 263 14.03 3.04 4.65
CA ILE A 263 15.35 3.29 5.25
C ILE A 263 15.97 1.98 5.71
N ASP A 264 17.22 1.74 5.36
CA ASP A 264 17.99 0.63 5.91
C ASP A 264 18.29 0.88 7.39
N THR A 265 17.61 0.15 8.27
CA THR A 265 17.72 0.25 9.73
C THR A 265 19.14 0.06 10.23
N ALA A 266 19.94 -0.78 9.56
CA ALA A 266 21.35 -0.99 9.93
C ALA A 266 22.15 0.31 9.70
N SER A 267 22.02 0.91 8.52
CA SER A 267 22.66 2.20 8.21
C SER A 267 22.17 3.34 9.10
N LEU A 268 20.87 3.41 9.40
CA LEU A 268 20.28 4.44 10.28
C LEU A 268 20.90 4.39 11.69
N THR A 269 21.02 3.17 12.23
CA THR A 269 21.58 2.92 13.56
C THR A 269 23.07 3.23 13.61
N ALA A 270 23.82 2.91 12.55
CA ALA A 270 25.25 3.15 12.45
C ALA A 270 25.61 4.63 12.24
N ALA A 271 24.71 5.40 11.61
CA ALA A 271 24.94 6.79 11.25
C ALA A 271 24.71 7.78 12.40
N ARG A 272 25.20 7.48 13.60
CA ARG A 272 25.12 8.36 14.77
C ARG A 272 26.03 9.57 14.61
N ARG A 273 25.64 10.68 15.24
CA ARG A 273 26.46 11.88 15.29
C ARG A 273 27.65 11.64 16.20
N ARG A 274 28.86 11.78 15.67
CA ARG A 274 30.11 11.58 16.42
C ARG A 274 30.62 12.91 16.96
N GLN A 275 31.22 12.85 18.16
CA GLN A 275 31.90 13.99 18.78
C GLN A 275 33.40 13.99 18.51
N ALA A 276 33.96 12.85 18.12
CA ALA A 276 35.36 12.70 17.76
C ALA A 276 35.55 11.58 16.73
N LEU A 277 36.67 11.64 15.99
CA LEU A 277 37.17 10.57 15.14
C LEU A 277 38.45 10.01 15.75
N HIS A 278 38.45 8.71 16.04
CA HIS A 278 39.62 8.05 16.61
C HIS A 278 40.47 7.41 15.52
N SER A 279 41.78 7.64 15.58
CA SER A 279 42.73 7.06 14.62
C SER A 279 42.68 5.52 14.64
N SER A 280 42.43 4.90 15.79
CA SER A 280 42.29 3.44 15.96
C SER A 280 41.13 2.86 15.14
N ASP A 281 40.00 3.54 15.09
CA ASP A 281 38.87 3.12 14.28
C ASP A 281 39.18 3.27 12.79
N VAL A 282 39.82 4.37 12.38
CA VAL A 282 40.22 4.57 10.98
C VAL A 282 41.25 3.51 10.56
N ILE A 283 42.18 3.12 11.45
CA ILE A 283 43.08 1.98 11.23
C ILE A 283 42.27 0.70 11.00
N ARG A 284 41.26 0.41 11.84
CA ARG A 284 40.41 -0.76 11.66
C ARG A 284 39.73 -0.77 10.29
N GLU A 285 39.22 0.37 9.85
CA GLU A 285 38.59 0.50 8.53
C GLU A 285 39.58 0.30 7.37
N ILE A 286 40.80 0.83 7.50
CA ILE A 286 41.88 0.62 6.50
C ILE A 286 42.31 -0.84 6.46
N MET A 287 42.52 -1.47 7.63
CA MET A 287 42.91 -2.88 7.74
C MET A 287 41.83 -3.85 7.23
N ALA A 288 40.56 -3.43 7.20
CA ALA A 288 39.45 -4.22 6.65
C ALA A 288 39.37 -4.20 5.11
N VAL A 289 40.25 -3.46 4.42
CA VAL A 289 40.35 -3.47 2.96
C VAL A 289 41.16 -4.70 2.52
N PRO A 290 40.60 -5.56 1.65
CA PRO A 290 41.36 -6.66 1.06
C PRO A 290 42.66 -6.16 0.41
N GLY A 291 43.77 -6.84 0.70
CA GLY A 291 45.10 -6.47 0.21
C GLY A 291 45.92 -5.56 1.12
N VAL A 292 45.35 -5.00 2.19
CA VAL A 292 46.12 -4.26 3.21
C VAL A 292 46.75 -5.23 4.21
N ARG A 293 48.06 -5.09 4.45
CA ARG A 293 48.84 -5.89 5.42
C ARG A 293 49.08 -5.16 6.74
N ALA A 294 49.37 -3.86 6.71
CA ALA A 294 49.62 -3.08 7.91
C ALA A 294 49.41 -1.57 7.67
N VAL A 295 49.07 -0.83 8.74
CA VAL A 295 49.13 0.64 8.76
C VAL A 295 50.37 1.05 9.56
N ARG A 296 51.37 1.62 8.89
CA ARG A 296 52.66 2.01 9.52
C ARG A 296 52.55 3.29 10.33
N SER A 297 51.75 4.23 9.85
CA SER A 297 51.47 5.50 10.52
C SER A 297 50.14 6.05 10.03
N ILE A 298 49.44 6.78 10.90
CA ILE A 298 48.23 7.52 10.57
C ILE A 298 48.16 8.81 11.40
N ARG A 299 47.61 9.85 10.81
CA ARG A 299 47.19 11.08 11.48
C ARG A 299 45.92 11.59 10.83
N LEU A 300 44.99 12.07 11.65
CA LEU A 300 43.79 12.76 11.19
C LEU A 300 44.01 14.27 11.34
N ALA A 301 43.60 15.05 10.37
CA ALA A 301 43.73 16.50 10.42
C ALA A 301 42.48 17.19 9.87
N ARG A 302 42.25 18.44 10.27
CA ARG A 302 41.30 19.31 9.58
C ARG A 302 42.00 19.87 8.35
N ALA A 303 41.32 19.96 7.20
CA ALA A 303 41.95 20.55 6.02
C ALA A 303 42.35 22.02 6.32
N GLY A 304 43.60 22.37 6.00
CA GLY A 304 44.18 23.68 6.32
C GLY A 304 44.86 23.78 7.69
N ASP A 305 44.73 22.77 8.57
CA ASP A 305 45.46 22.69 9.84
C ASP A 305 46.40 21.47 9.84
N PRO A 306 47.71 21.67 9.58
CA PRO A 306 48.68 20.59 9.46
C PRO A 306 49.09 19.97 10.80
N ALA A 307 48.75 20.60 11.95
CA ALA A 307 49.13 20.07 13.26
C ALA A 307 48.50 18.68 13.47
N GLY A 308 47.23 18.53 13.08
CA GLY A 308 46.46 17.29 13.17
C GLY A 308 46.39 16.72 14.59
N ASP A 309 45.71 15.59 14.74
CA ASP A 309 45.71 14.81 15.98
C ASP A 309 46.12 13.37 15.67
N ALA A 310 47.07 12.86 16.46
CA ALA A 310 47.60 11.51 16.29
C ALA A 310 46.60 10.44 16.78
N TRP A 311 45.72 10.78 17.73
CA TRP A 311 44.91 9.80 18.44
C TRP A 311 43.42 10.04 18.31
N SER A 312 42.97 11.29 18.44
CA SER A 312 41.55 11.62 18.49
C SER A 312 41.27 13.03 17.98
N LEU A 313 40.67 13.15 16.80
CA LEU A 313 40.28 14.44 16.27
C LEU A 313 38.88 14.84 16.77
N ALA A 314 38.81 15.86 17.63
CA ALA A 314 37.53 16.41 18.09
C ALA A 314 36.74 17.08 16.95
N LEU A 315 35.45 16.79 16.90
CA LEU A 315 34.50 17.35 15.92
C LEU A 315 33.69 18.47 16.58
N ASP A 316 33.68 19.63 15.94
CA ASP A 316 32.93 20.79 16.42
C ASP A 316 31.43 20.52 16.33
N ALA A 317 30.65 20.99 17.31
CA ALA A 317 29.21 20.78 17.33
C ALA A 317 28.48 21.39 16.13
N GLY A 318 29.06 22.38 15.42
CA GLY A 318 28.48 22.93 14.19
C GLY A 318 28.90 22.21 12.90
N GLY A 319 29.84 21.25 12.97
CA GLY A 319 30.50 20.69 11.79
C GLY A 319 29.95 19.33 11.34
N ALA A 320 29.88 19.15 10.03
CA ALA A 320 29.62 17.88 9.36
C ALA A 320 30.93 17.32 8.77
N PRO A 321 31.57 16.30 9.37
CA PRO A 321 32.85 15.77 8.91
C PRO A 321 32.72 15.16 7.51
N ARG A 322 33.69 15.43 6.64
CA ARG A 322 33.77 14.85 5.28
C ARG A 322 35.21 14.56 4.93
N LEU A 323 35.45 13.44 4.24
CA LEU A 323 36.79 13.14 3.75
C LEU A 323 37.18 14.11 2.63
N ASP A 324 38.26 14.85 2.84
CA ASP A 324 38.87 15.70 1.82
C ASP A 324 39.91 14.89 1.04
N LEU A 325 39.60 14.59 -0.21
CA LEU A 325 40.47 13.79 -1.07
C LEU A 325 41.76 14.53 -1.47
N ASN A 326 41.71 15.85 -1.58
CA ASN A 326 42.84 16.65 -2.02
C ASN A 326 43.84 16.88 -0.86
N ALA A 327 43.31 17.08 0.35
CA ALA A 327 44.13 17.24 1.54
C ALA A 327 44.65 15.90 2.11
N SER A 328 44.01 14.77 1.78
CA SER A 328 44.44 13.44 2.23
C SER A 328 45.71 12.97 1.52
N GLN A 329 46.64 12.38 2.29
CA GLN A 329 47.89 11.83 1.76
C GLN A 329 48.06 10.39 2.26
N ILE A 330 47.65 9.44 1.45
CA ILE A 330 47.79 8.01 1.73
C ILE A 330 48.85 7.44 0.81
N SER A 331 49.98 7.00 1.38
CA SER A 331 51.10 6.42 0.65
C SER A 331 51.12 4.90 0.81
N LEU A 332 51.22 4.18 -0.30
CA LEU A 332 51.20 2.71 -0.32
C LEU A 332 52.60 2.15 -0.51
N PHE A 333 52.91 1.04 0.17
CA PHE A 333 54.20 0.36 0.11
C PHE A 333 54.06 -1.16 -0.08
N LYS A 334 54.97 -1.75 -0.87
CA LYS A 334 55.22 -3.20 -0.95
C LYS A 334 56.61 -3.47 -0.37
N GLY A 335 56.68 -3.92 0.88
CA GLY A 335 57.94 -3.95 1.62
C GLY A 335 58.55 -2.55 1.73
N ARG A 336 59.71 -2.30 1.11
CA ARG A 336 60.37 -0.97 1.10
C ARG A 336 60.05 -0.12 -0.13
N LEU A 337 59.35 -0.67 -1.12
CA LEU A 337 59.07 0.01 -2.38
C LEU A 337 57.78 0.81 -2.29
N SER A 338 57.82 2.10 -2.62
CA SER A 338 56.62 2.91 -2.77
C SER A 338 55.86 2.51 -4.03
N VAL A 339 54.54 2.41 -3.93
CA VAL A 339 53.67 2.09 -5.06
C VAL A 339 53.19 3.39 -5.69
N ALA A 340 53.54 3.60 -6.96
CA ALA A 340 53.01 4.72 -7.74
C ALA A 340 51.53 4.46 -8.08
N VAL A 341 50.69 5.47 -7.83
CA VAL A 341 49.25 5.43 -8.08
C VAL A 341 48.83 6.74 -8.73
N ASP A 342 47.94 6.67 -9.72
CA ASP A 342 47.29 7.85 -10.28
C ASP A 342 46.17 8.33 -9.32
N LYS A 343 46.51 9.32 -8.48
CA LYS A 343 45.59 9.84 -7.47
C LYS A 343 44.36 10.51 -8.08
N ASP A 344 44.49 11.14 -9.25
CA ASP A 344 43.38 11.82 -9.91
C ASP A 344 42.39 10.81 -10.49
N ARG A 345 42.91 9.72 -11.10
CA ARG A 345 42.09 8.60 -11.55
C ARG A 345 41.33 7.96 -10.40
N VAL A 346 42.00 7.69 -9.27
CA VAL A 346 41.38 7.11 -8.07
C VAL A 346 40.33 8.06 -7.46
N ALA A 347 40.62 9.36 -7.39
CA ALA A 347 39.66 10.36 -6.92
C ALA A 347 38.42 10.43 -7.83
N GLY A 348 38.61 10.35 -9.15
CA GLY A 348 37.53 10.22 -10.13
C GLY A 348 36.66 8.98 -9.89
N ALA A 349 37.28 7.81 -9.70
CA ALA A 349 36.59 6.56 -9.41
C ALA A 349 35.82 6.62 -8.07
N TYR A 350 36.38 7.26 -7.04
CA TYR A 350 35.70 7.48 -5.77
C TYR A 350 34.45 8.36 -5.94
N ARG A 351 34.57 9.49 -6.65
CA ARG A 351 33.43 10.39 -6.92
C ARG A 351 32.32 9.69 -7.71
N ALA A 352 32.69 8.89 -8.70
CA ALA A 352 31.73 8.09 -9.47
C ALA A 352 30.98 7.09 -8.59
N TRP A 353 31.72 6.33 -7.76
CA TRP A 353 31.12 5.41 -6.80
C TRP A 353 30.23 6.12 -5.77
N ALA A 354 30.66 7.27 -5.24
CA ALA A 354 29.90 8.02 -4.24
C ALA A 354 28.54 8.45 -4.80
N ARG A 355 28.48 8.89 -6.07
CA ARG A 355 27.22 9.23 -6.74
C ARG A 355 26.28 8.04 -6.86
N THR A 356 26.79 6.84 -7.14
CA THR A 356 25.95 5.63 -7.24
C THR A 356 25.53 5.08 -5.88
N ALA A 357 26.38 5.19 -4.86
CA ALA A 357 26.17 4.53 -3.57
C ALA A 357 25.49 5.43 -2.52
N ARG A 358 25.44 6.74 -2.73
CA ARG A 358 24.97 7.71 -1.71
C ARG A 358 23.84 8.63 -2.19
N LEU A 359 23.41 8.53 -3.44
CA LEU A 359 22.26 9.28 -3.95
C LEU A 359 21.05 8.35 -4.11
N PHE A 360 19.97 8.71 -3.43
CA PHE A 360 18.72 7.98 -3.46
C PHE A 360 17.64 8.85 -4.09
N LYS A 361 17.05 8.37 -5.18
CA LYS A 361 15.99 9.09 -5.90
C LYS A 361 14.62 8.68 -5.37
N PRO A 362 13.60 9.55 -5.44
CA PRO A 362 12.22 9.14 -5.21
C PRO A 362 11.84 7.95 -6.10
N LEU A 363 11.12 7.00 -5.52
CA LEU A 363 10.62 5.81 -6.20
C LEU A 363 9.16 6.00 -6.63
N PRO A 364 8.75 5.41 -7.76
CA PRO A 364 7.33 5.32 -8.11
C PRO A 364 6.57 4.50 -7.05
N PRO A 365 5.23 4.60 -6.96
CA PRO A 365 4.42 3.85 -6.00
C PRO A 365 4.74 2.34 -5.95
N ALA A 366 4.83 1.67 -7.10
CA ALA A 366 5.18 0.24 -7.18
C ALA A 366 6.57 -0.12 -6.61
N GLY A 367 7.47 0.86 -6.47
CA GLY A 367 8.79 0.67 -5.86
C GLY A 367 8.79 0.79 -4.33
N ARG A 368 7.65 1.18 -3.74
CA ARG A 368 7.50 1.48 -2.31
C ARG A 368 6.15 1.05 -1.71
N ASP A 369 5.36 0.27 -2.44
CA ASP A 369 4.06 -0.21 -2.01
C ASP A 369 3.70 -1.53 -2.72
N LEU A 370 2.90 -2.36 -2.05
CA LEU A 370 2.35 -3.58 -2.60
C LEU A 370 0.98 -3.28 -3.19
N LEU A 371 0.96 -3.06 -4.50
CA LEU A 371 -0.26 -2.78 -5.24
C LEU A 371 -1.05 -4.08 -5.48
N ALA A 372 -2.37 -4.00 -5.34
CA ALA A 372 -3.24 -5.11 -5.70
C ALA A 372 -3.12 -5.42 -7.20
N PRO A 373 -3.27 -6.69 -7.60
CA PRO A 373 -3.27 -7.07 -9.01
C PRO A 373 -4.48 -6.45 -9.73
N SER A 374 -4.29 -6.04 -10.98
CA SER A 374 -5.39 -5.64 -11.85
C SER A 374 -6.27 -6.83 -12.19
N GLY A 375 -7.59 -6.63 -12.19
CA GLY A 375 -8.55 -7.58 -12.72
C GLY A 375 -8.93 -7.31 -14.18
N GLN A 376 -9.56 -8.31 -14.80
CA GLN A 376 -10.22 -8.19 -16.10
C GLN A 376 -11.73 -8.13 -15.92
N ASP A 377 -12.39 -7.22 -16.61
CA ASP A 377 -13.84 -7.22 -16.69
C ASP A 377 -14.30 -8.43 -17.53
N ARG A 378 -15.07 -9.31 -16.91
CA ARG A 378 -15.57 -10.56 -17.50
C ARG A 378 -17.06 -10.51 -17.85
N ASP A 379 -17.69 -9.35 -17.69
CA ASP A 379 -19.14 -9.19 -17.93
C ASP A 379 -19.97 -10.27 -17.22
N VAL A 380 -19.74 -10.41 -15.92
CA VAL A 380 -20.37 -11.46 -15.11
C VAL A 380 -21.87 -11.25 -14.92
N ALA A 381 -22.40 -10.10 -15.34
CA ALA A 381 -23.84 -9.81 -15.31
C ALA A 381 -24.58 -10.39 -16.52
N ALA A 382 -23.92 -10.58 -17.67
CA ALA A 382 -24.60 -11.00 -18.90
C ALA A 382 -25.35 -12.33 -18.73
N TYR A 383 -26.63 -12.36 -19.09
CA TYR A 383 -27.49 -13.53 -18.91
C TYR A 383 -28.20 -13.94 -20.22
N THR A 384 -28.10 -15.23 -20.56
CA THR A 384 -28.80 -15.84 -21.69
C THR A 384 -30.08 -16.54 -21.20
N PRO A 385 -31.27 -16.18 -21.68
CA PRO A 385 -32.52 -16.83 -21.29
C PRO A 385 -32.58 -18.31 -21.67
N LEU A 386 -33.18 -19.14 -20.82
CA LEU A 386 -33.29 -20.59 -20.98
C LEU A 386 -33.95 -21.00 -22.30
N GLN A 387 -34.89 -20.21 -22.80
CA GLN A 387 -35.53 -20.47 -24.09
C GLN A 387 -34.55 -20.57 -25.28
N ASN A 388 -33.37 -19.97 -25.16
CA ASN A 388 -32.33 -20.00 -26.19
C ASN A 388 -31.48 -21.28 -26.11
N GLU A 389 -31.51 -21.97 -24.97
CA GLU A 389 -30.85 -23.27 -24.75
C GLU A 389 -31.74 -24.45 -25.17
N LEU A 390 -33.03 -24.20 -25.42
CA LEU A 390 -33.98 -25.24 -25.81
C LEU A 390 -33.87 -25.59 -27.30
N PRO A 391 -34.16 -26.84 -27.69
CA PRO A 391 -34.24 -27.23 -29.09
C PRO A 391 -35.24 -26.37 -29.88
N LEU A 392 -34.92 -26.07 -31.15
CA LEU A 392 -35.78 -25.26 -32.04
C LEU A 392 -37.23 -25.78 -32.14
N ALA A 393 -37.44 -27.08 -31.97
CA ALA A 393 -38.77 -27.71 -31.97
C ALA A 393 -39.74 -27.13 -30.92
N TYR A 394 -39.23 -26.57 -29.82
CA TYR A 394 -40.05 -25.90 -28.80
C TYR A 394 -40.66 -24.59 -29.31
N GLY A 395 -40.04 -23.94 -30.30
CA GLY A 395 -40.51 -22.67 -30.85
C GLY A 395 -40.38 -21.48 -29.90
N ALA A 396 -39.68 -21.64 -28.76
CA ALA A 396 -39.53 -20.61 -27.74
C ALA A 396 -38.34 -19.67 -28.00
N GLY A 397 -37.22 -20.15 -28.54
CA GLY A 397 -36.05 -19.31 -28.83
C GLY A 397 -36.29 -18.21 -29.88
N ALA A 398 -35.36 -17.25 -29.96
CA ALA A 398 -35.38 -16.24 -31.02
C ALA A 398 -35.29 -16.88 -32.41
N GLY A 399 -36.14 -16.45 -33.35
CA GLY A 399 -36.18 -17.00 -34.72
C GLY A 399 -36.64 -18.47 -34.81
N ALA A 400 -37.13 -19.09 -33.73
CA ALA A 400 -37.49 -20.50 -33.71
C ALA A 400 -38.81 -20.83 -34.44
N LEU A 401 -39.65 -19.82 -34.74
CA LEU A 401 -40.88 -19.98 -35.51
C LEU A 401 -40.82 -19.14 -36.80
N PRO A 402 -41.27 -19.67 -37.95
CA PRO A 402 -41.36 -18.90 -39.19
C PRO A 402 -42.44 -17.82 -39.09
N GLU A 403 -42.33 -16.76 -39.89
CA GLU A 403 -43.34 -15.68 -39.97
C GLU A 403 -44.73 -16.21 -40.39
N SER A 404 -44.79 -17.36 -41.07
CA SER A 404 -46.03 -18.03 -41.46
C SER A 404 -46.68 -18.88 -40.35
N ALA A 405 -46.13 -18.88 -39.13
CA ALA A 405 -46.70 -19.63 -38.01
C ALA A 405 -48.08 -19.09 -37.63
N GLY A 406 -49.07 -19.97 -37.46
CA GLY A 406 -50.41 -19.56 -37.05
C GLY A 406 -50.49 -19.08 -35.60
N ASP A 407 -51.48 -18.24 -35.30
CA ASP A 407 -51.69 -17.60 -33.99
C ASP A 407 -51.70 -18.59 -32.82
N ALA A 408 -52.29 -19.78 -33.00
CA ALA A 408 -52.31 -20.82 -31.98
C ALA A 408 -50.91 -21.32 -31.60
N ARG A 409 -50.01 -21.46 -32.59
CA ARG A 409 -48.63 -21.90 -32.35
C ARG A 409 -47.81 -20.81 -31.69
N LEU A 410 -48.02 -19.56 -32.09
CA LEU A 410 -47.42 -18.39 -31.44
C LEU A 410 -47.86 -18.28 -29.97
N ALA A 411 -49.15 -18.49 -29.69
CA ALA A 411 -49.69 -18.48 -28.34
C ALA A 411 -49.09 -19.58 -27.45
N GLN A 412 -48.93 -20.81 -27.97
CA GLN A 412 -48.27 -21.91 -27.25
C GLN A 412 -46.81 -21.60 -26.92
N ALA A 413 -46.06 -21.04 -27.88
CA ALA A 413 -44.69 -20.62 -27.65
C ALA A 413 -44.63 -19.54 -26.56
N ASN A 414 -45.51 -18.53 -26.61
CA ASN A 414 -45.57 -17.49 -25.58
C ASN A 414 -45.98 -18.02 -24.20
N GLN A 415 -46.84 -19.05 -24.11
CA GLN A 415 -47.15 -19.72 -22.84
C GLN A 415 -45.91 -20.38 -22.23
N LEU A 416 -45.11 -21.08 -23.04
CA LEU A 416 -43.85 -21.67 -22.57
C LEU A 416 -42.85 -20.59 -22.17
N ARG A 417 -42.70 -19.53 -22.96
CA ARG A 417 -41.83 -18.39 -22.61
C ARG A 417 -42.25 -17.74 -21.29
N ALA A 418 -43.55 -17.56 -21.06
CA ALA A 418 -44.07 -17.02 -19.81
C ALA A 418 -43.78 -17.94 -18.61
N TYR A 419 -43.84 -19.27 -18.80
CA TYR A 419 -43.44 -20.23 -17.78
C TYR A 419 -41.94 -20.11 -17.45
N LEU A 420 -41.08 -20.02 -18.48
CA LEU A 420 -39.63 -19.90 -18.32
C LEU A 420 -39.20 -18.55 -17.73
N ALA A 421 -39.92 -17.47 -18.03
CA ALA A 421 -39.59 -16.13 -17.58
C ALA A 421 -39.44 -16.01 -16.06
N LEU A 422 -40.18 -16.81 -15.29
CA LEU A 422 -40.04 -16.86 -13.81
C LEU A 422 -38.67 -17.39 -13.39
N LEU A 423 -38.18 -18.43 -14.05
CA LEU A 423 -36.87 -19.04 -13.79
C LEU A 423 -35.76 -18.14 -14.34
N ASP A 424 -35.94 -17.62 -15.55
CA ASP A 424 -35.03 -16.68 -16.19
C ASP A 424 -34.81 -15.46 -15.30
N GLN A 425 -35.87 -14.90 -14.70
CA GLN A 425 -35.75 -13.72 -13.86
C GLN A 425 -34.99 -13.98 -12.55
N LEU A 426 -35.18 -15.17 -11.96
CA LEU A 426 -34.42 -15.57 -10.78
C LEU A 426 -32.93 -15.71 -11.12
N LEU A 427 -32.60 -16.34 -12.26
CA LEU A 427 -31.23 -16.51 -12.72
C LEU A 427 -30.59 -15.16 -13.07
N ALA A 428 -31.27 -14.32 -13.87
CA ALA A 428 -30.82 -12.98 -14.21
C ALA A 428 -30.47 -12.15 -12.96
N ASN A 429 -31.28 -12.23 -11.91
CA ASN A 429 -30.98 -11.58 -10.63
C ASN A 429 -29.70 -12.12 -9.97
N GLN A 430 -29.40 -13.42 -10.07
CA GLN A 430 -28.15 -13.97 -9.54
C GLN A 430 -26.91 -13.46 -10.29
N PHE A 431 -26.96 -13.37 -11.63
CA PHE A 431 -25.87 -12.80 -12.42
C PHE A 431 -25.69 -11.30 -12.11
N ALA A 432 -26.79 -10.55 -11.98
CA ALA A 432 -26.74 -9.15 -11.54
C ALA A 432 -26.11 -9.03 -10.15
N GLN A 433 -26.50 -9.90 -9.21
CA GLN A 433 -25.95 -9.91 -7.86
C GLN A 433 -24.45 -10.22 -7.83
N LEU A 434 -23.98 -11.15 -8.68
CA LEU A 434 -22.55 -11.46 -8.81
C LEU A 434 -21.74 -10.24 -9.25
N SER A 435 -22.29 -9.48 -10.20
CA SER A 435 -21.67 -8.23 -10.69
C SER A 435 -21.62 -7.11 -9.64
N HIS A 436 -22.45 -7.19 -8.59
CA HIS A 436 -22.57 -6.21 -7.51
C HIS A 436 -21.65 -6.48 -6.31
N VAL A 437 -20.91 -7.59 -6.31
CA VAL A 437 -20.01 -7.96 -5.20
C VAL A 437 -19.03 -6.85 -4.84
N ARG A 438 -18.50 -6.14 -5.83
CA ARG A 438 -17.63 -4.97 -5.64
C ARG A 438 -18.29 -3.90 -4.75
N ASN A 439 -19.54 -3.56 -5.03
CA ASN A 439 -20.26 -2.52 -4.29
C ASN A 439 -20.58 -2.97 -2.86
N LEU A 440 -20.84 -4.27 -2.67
CA LEU A 440 -21.06 -4.85 -1.34
C LEU A 440 -19.79 -4.80 -0.47
N LEU A 441 -18.62 -4.98 -1.08
CA LEU A 441 -17.31 -5.03 -0.40
C LEU A 441 -16.54 -3.70 -0.42
N SER A 442 -17.12 -2.64 -0.98
CA SER A 442 -16.56 -1.29 -0.94
C SER A 442 -17.13 -0.49 0.23
N ALA A 443 -16.34 0.44 0.79
CA ALA A 443 -16.87 1.51 1.66
C ALA A 443 -17.46 2.65 0.83
N ASP A 444 -16.84 2.93 -0.32
CA ASP A 444 -17.23 3.94 -1.28
C ASP A 444 -18.30 3.37 -2.22
N GLY A 445 -19.55 3.85 -2.11
CA GLY A 445 -20.62 3.40 -2.99
C GLY A 445 -21.83 4.30 -2.95
N ASP A 446 -22.35 4.59 -4.14
CA ASP A 446 -23.49 5.50 -4.38
C ASP A 446 -24.84 4.89 -3.98
N THR A 447 -24.88 3.58 -3.70
CA THR A 447 -26.10 2.85 -3.36
C THR A 447 -25.99 2.07 -2.04
N ASN A 448 -27.11 2.02 -1.33
CA ASN A 448 -27.32 1.19 -0.14
C ASN A 448 -27.97 -0.16 -0.48
N ALA A 449 -28.26 -0.40 -1.77
CA ALA A 449 -28.85 -1.65 -2.22
C ALA A 449 -27.88 -2.81 -1.96
N SER A 450 -28.41 -3.84 -1.31
CA SER A 450 -27.72 -5.09 -1.03
C SER A 450 -28.17 -6.22 -1.95
N TYR A 451 -29.38 -6.11 -2.51
CA TYR A 451 -29.85 -6.95 -3.60
C TYR A 451 -30.11 -6.11 -4.83
N VAL A 452 -29.55 -6.54 -5.95
CA VAL A 452 -29.78 -5.92 -7.26
C VAL A 452 -30.44 -6.92 -8.19
N SER A 453 -31.09 -6.39 -9.21
CA SER A 453 -31.79 -7.15 -10.23
C SER A 453 -31.51 -6.56 -11.61
N GLN A 454 -31.69 -7.38 -12.63
CA GLN A 454 -31.69 -6.95 -14.03
C GLN A 454 -32.89 -7.58 -14.71
N LEU A 455 -33.57 -6.85 -15.58
CA LEU A 455 -34.71 -7.41 -16.29
C LEU A 455 -34.22 -8.38 -17.38
N VAL A 456 -34.85 -9.55 -17.46
CA VAL A 456 -34.54 -10.53 -18.52
C VAL A 456 -34.78 -9.89 -19.88
N GLY A 457 -33.74 -9.83 -20.72
CA GLY A 457 -33.81 -9.30 -22.08
C GLY A 457 -33.37 -7.85 -22.27
N GLU A 458 -33.08 -7.09 -21.21
CA GLU A 458 -32.56 -5.70 -21.35
C GLU A 458 -31.08 -5.63 -21.76
N VAL A 459 -30.27 -6.66 -21.48
CA VAL A 459 -28.82 -6.69 -21.79
C VAL A 459 -28.53 -7.36 -23.14
N ALA A 460 -29.55 -7.63 -23.96
CA ALA A 460 -29.35 -8.18 -25.30
C ALA A 460 -28.89 -7.09 -26.28
N ALA A 461 -27.63 -6.68 -26.18
CA ALA A 461 -26.90 -6.26 -27.36
C ALA A 461 -27.02 -7.40 -28.39
N GLU A 462 -27.49 -7.06 -29.60
CA GLU A 462 -27.46 -7.93 -30.78
C GLU A 462 -28.53 -9.05 -30.89
N GLY A 463 -29.80 -8.74 -30.59
CA GLY A 463 -30.92 -9.40 -31.30
C GLY A 463 -31.31 -10.82 -30.87
N HIS A 464 -30.80 -11.31 -29.73
CA HIS A 464 -31.13 -12.63 -29.17
C HIS A 464 -32.03 -12.58 -27.91
N GLY A 465 -32.59 -11.41 -27.59
CA GLY A 465 -33.46 -11.22 -26.45
C GLY A 465 -34.86 -11.81 -26.65
N LEU A 466 -35.48 -12.23 -25.54
CA LEU A 466 -36.94 -12.29 -25.42
C LEU A 466 -37.51 -10.93 -25.85
N ASP A 467 -38.50 -10.89 -26.75
CA ASP A 467 -39.41 -9.74 -26.76
C ASP A 467 -40.21 -9.84 -25.46
N PRO A 468 -40.03 -8.93 -24.49
CA PRO A 468 -40.73 -9.01 -23.22
C PRO A 468 -42.17 -8.52 -23.33
N ALA A 469 -42.53 -7.79 -24.40
CA ALA A 469 -43.84 -7.18 -24.60
C ALA A 469 -45.03 -8.16 -24.52
N PRO A 470 -44.96 -9.42 -25.03
CA PRO A 470 -46.04 -10.40 -24.88
C PRO A 470 -46.12 -11.08 -23.49
N ILE A 471 -45.12 -10.94 -22.62
CA ILE A 471 -45.01 -11.73 -21.38
C ILE A 471 -45.12 -10.84 -20.14
N LEU A 472 -44.41 -9.71 -20.13
CA LEU A 472 -44.43 -8.77 -19.02
C LEU A 472 -45.67 -7.87 -19.11
N ALA A 473 -46.18 -7.47 -17.94
CA ALA A 473 -47.25 -6.50 -17.88
C ALA A 473 -46.80 -5.17 -18.53
N PRO A 474 -47.71 -4.45 -19.21
CA PRO A 474 -47.40 -3.13 -19.75
C PRO A 474 -46.82 -2.22 -18.65
N ARG A 475 -45.68 -1.58 -18.92
CA ARG A 475 -44.95 -0.69 -17.99
C ARG A 475 -44.24 -1.38 -16.82
N PHE A 476 -44.09 -2.70 -16.86
CA PHE A 476 -43.16 -3.38 -15.96
C PHE A 476 -41.72 -3.20 -16.48
N ASP A 477 -40.87 -2.54 -15.71
CA ASP A 477 -39.49 -2.20 -16.05
C ASP A 477 -38.52 -2.59 -14.92
N ALA A 478 -37.22 -2.36 -15.12
CA ALA A 478 -36.19 -2.62 -14.12
C ALA A 478 -36.43 -1.90 -12.78
N SER A 479 -37.06 -0.71 -12.80
CA SER A 479 -37.36 0.03 -11.58
C SER A 479 -38.49 -0.64 -10.80
N ALA A 480 -39.56 -1.05 -11.48
CA ALA A 480 -40.67 -1.80 -10.88
C ALA A 480 -40.19 -3.15 -10.32
N LEU A 481 -39.29 -3.84 -11.01
CA LEU A 481 -38.66 -5.06 -10.50
C LEU A 481 -37.82 -4.79 -9.26
N GLN A 482 -37.00 -3.72 -9.28
CA GLN A 482 -36.16 -3.38 -8.13
C GLN A 482 -37.00 -3.00 -6.90
N GLU A 483 -38.13 -2.31 -7.06
CA GLU A 483 -39.10 -2.06 -5.98
C GLU A 483 -39.65 -3.36 -5.35
N ILE A 484 -39.76 -4.44 -6.13
CA ILE A 484 -40.18 -5.76 -5.61
C ILE A 484 -39.01 -6.46 -4.89
N VAL A 485 -37.83 -6.45 -5.50
CA VAL A 485 -36.64 -7.14 -4.99
C VAL A 485 -36.12 -6.50 -3.72
N GLU A 486 -35.91 -5.19 -3.76
CA GLU A 486 -35.47 -4.39 -2.63
C GLU A 486 -35.79 -2.90 -2.87
N PRO A 487 -36.89 -2.39 -2.26
CA PRO A 487 -37.26 -0.98 -2.36
C PRO A 487 -36.10 -0.04 -1.97
N PRO A 488 -35.91 1.09 -2.67
CA PRO A 488 -34.94 2.11 -2.28
C PRO A 488 -35.15 2.54 -0.82
N GLY A 489 -34.09 2.46 -0.01
CA GLY A 489 -34.14 2.80 1.41
C GLY A 489 -34.78 1.73 2.31
N ALA A 490 -35.03 0.53 1.81
CA ALA A 490 -35.53 -0.58 2.62
C ALA A 490 -34.65 -0.80 3.86
N ALA A 491 -35.26 -0.84 5.05
CA ALA A 491 -34.54 -1.00 6.32
C ALA A 491 -33.69 -2.29 6.37
N GLY A 492 -34.11 -3.34 5.65
CA GLY A 492 -33.33 -4.57 5.49
C GLY A 492 -32.02 -4.37 4.72
N ALA A 493 -32.03 -3.53 3.68
CA ALA A 493 -30.85 -3.18 2.89
C ALA A 493 -29.82 -2.46 3.76
N VAL A 494 -30.28 -1.44 4.50
CA VAL A 494 -29.46 -0.67 5.44
C VAL A 494 -28.81 -1.57 6.48
N ARG A 495 -29.58 -2.48 7.12
CA ARG A 495 -29.02 -3.44 8.08
C ARG A 495 -27.98 -4.36 7.46
N ARG A 496 -28.23 -4.88 6.25
CA ARG A 496 -27.24 -5.73 5.54
C ARG A 496 -25.98 -4.95 5.22
N ARG A 497 -26.10 -3.73 4.71
CA ARG A 497 -24.98 -2.85 4.41
C ARG A 497 -24.16 -2.52 5.67
N ASN A 498 -24.83 -2.27 6.79
CA ASN A 498 -24.17 -2.11 8.09
C ASN A 498 -23.33 -3.33 8.49
N ARG A 499 -23.78 -4.57 8.20
CA ARG A 499 -22.98 -5.78 8.45
C ARG A 499 -21.75 -5.87 7.54
N PHE A 500 -21.89 -5.49 6.27
CA PHE A 500 -20.74 -5.41 5.36
C PHE A 500 -19.70 -4.40 5.85
N LEU A 501 -20.12 -3.19 6.23
CA LEU A 501 -19.18 -2.18 6.74
C LEU A 501 -18.56 -2.60 8.07
N ASN A 502 -19.30 -3.26 8.96
CA ASN A 502 -18.72 -3.84 10.19
C ASN A 502 -17.62 -4.87 9.87
N HIS A 503 -17.84 -5.71 8.86
CA HIS A 503 -16.82 -6.66 8.40
C HIS A 503 -15.57 -5.95 7.83
N LEU A 504 -15.76 -4.84 7.10
CA LEU A 504 -14.66 -4.03 6.60
C LEU A 504 -13.89 -3.33 7.74
N LEU A 505 -14.59 -2.71 8.70
CA LEU A 505 -14.00 -2.05 9.87
C LEU A 505 -13.25 -3.03 10.77
N ALA A 506 -13.75 -4.27 10.92
CA ALA A 506 -13.09 -5.29 11.71
C ALA A 506 -11.67 -5.63 11.21
N ARG A 507 -11.36 -5.37 9.92
CA ARG A 507 -9.99 -5.53 9.37
C ARG A 507 -9.00 -4.52 9.96
N PHE A 508 -9.51 -3.40 10.48
CA PHE A 508 -8.75 -2.36 11.16
C PHE A 508 -8.89 -2.43 12.68
N ALA A 509 -9.50 -3.51 13.21
CA ALA A 509 -9.86 -3.66 14.61
C ALA A 509 -10.78 -2.55 15.15
N GLU A 510 -11.54 -1.90 14.27
CA GLU A 510 -12.47 -0.82 14.61
C GLU A 510 -13.91 -1.33 14.67
N ALA A 511 -14.71 -0.70 15.55
CA ALA A 511 -16.13 -1.01 15.70
C ALA A 511 -16.94 0.25 15.99
N ILE A 512 -17.96 0.51 15.17
CA ILE A 512 -18.92 1.58 15.39
C ILE A 512 -20.25 0.94 15.78
N THR A 513 -20.47 0.83 17.09
CA THR A 513 -21.64 0.16 17.67
C THR A 513 -22.73 1.14 18.11
N ASP A 514 -22.37 2.39 18.41
CA ASP A 514 -23.28 3.38 18.97
C ASP A 514 -23.16 4.73 18.25
N ASP A 515 -24.26 5.46 18.18
CA ASP A 515 -24.29 6.86 17.75
C ASP A 515 -24.15 7.78 18.99
N PRO A 516 -23.01 8.48 19.17
CA PRO A 516 -22.78 9.31 20.36
C PRO A 516 -23.73 10.52 20.44
N LEU A 517 -24.45 10.83 19.36
CA LEU A 517 -25.45 11.89 19.29
C LEU A 517 -26.89 11.37 19.43
N ALA A 518 -27.10 10.06 19.61
CA ALA A 518 -28.41 9.48 19.90
C ALA A 518 -28.69 9.50 21.41
N THR A 519 -29.66 10.29 21.86
CA THR A 519 -30.13 10.21 23.24
C THR A 519 -30.86 8.87 23.46
N ARG A 520 -30.63 8.21 24.60
CA ARG A 520 -31.26 6.91 24.99
C ARG A 520 -32.79 6.87 24.82
N ALA A 521 -33.47 8.02 24.91
CA ALA A 521 -34.92 8.15 24.74
C ALA A 521 -35.38 8.16 23.27
N ALA A 522 -34.52 8.55 22.32
CA ALA A 522 -34.81 8.56 20.89
C ALA A 522 -34.46 7.24 20.20
N ALA A 523 -33.52 6.46 20.77
CA ALA A 523 -33.01 5.20 20.21
C ALA A 523 -34.06 4.07 20.11
N ALA A 524 -35.10 4.09 20.96
CA ALA A 524 -36.15 3.07 20.95
C ALA A 524 -37.32 3.39 20.00
N ALA A 525 -37.49 4.65 19.61
CA ALA A 525 -38.66 5.09 18.83
C ALA A 525 -38.47 4.98 17.31
N ASP A 526 -37.23 4.82 16.81
CA ASP A 526 -36.99 4.83 15.37
C ASP A 526 -35.72 4.06 14.96
N ALA A 527 -35.75 2.73 15.09
CA ALA A 527 -34.61 1.85 14.81
C ALA A 527 -34.06 2.01 13.37
N ALA A 528 -34.94 2.29 12.39
CA ALA A 528 -34.53 2.52 11.01
C ALA A 528 -33.69 3.80 10.84
N ARG A 529 -34.01 4.85 11.60
CA ARG A 529 -33.25 6.10 11.61
C ARG A 529 -31.88 5.93 12.26
N LEU A 530 -31.78 5.11 13.32
CA LEU A 530 -30.51 4.76 13.93
C LEU A 530 -29.62 3.96 12.97
N ASP A 531 -30.19 2.95 12.30
CA ASP A 531 -29.49 2.14 11.30
C ASP A 531 -28.89 3.00 10.16
N SER A 532 -29.64 4.01 9.69
CA SER A 532 -29.16 4.94 8.65
C SER A 532 -28.03 5.84 9.14
N ARG A 533 -28.11 6.35 10.38
CA ARG A 533 -27.05 7.20 10.95
C ARG A 533 -25.77 6.42 11.20
N LEU A 534 -25.88 5.16 11.67
CA LEU A 534 -24.73 4.27 11.83
C LEU A 534 -24.10 3.94 10.48
N LEU A 535 -24.90 3.79 9.43
CA LEU A 535 -24.37 3.58 8.07
C LEU A 535 -23.53 4.79 7.62
N ASP A 536 -24.03 6.00 7.80
CA ASP A 536 -23.32 7.23 7.44
C ASP A 536 -22.05 7.45 8.26
N ALA A 537 -22.02 7.04 9.53
CA ALA A 537 -20.84 7.16 10.39
C ALA A 537 -19.72 6.15 10.05
N LYS A 538 -20.05 5.04 9.39
CA LYS A 538 -19.10 3.98 9.00
C LYS A 538 -18.47 4.19 7.62
N ARG A 539 -19.12 5.00 6.78
CA ARG A 539 -18.53 5.54 5.56
C ARG A 539 -17.54 6.63 5.93
#